data_AF-A0A7C3H751-F1
#
_entry.id   AF-A0A7C3H751-F1
#
_cell.length_a   1.000
_cell.length_b   1.000
_cell.length_c   1.000
_cell.angle_alpha   90.00
_cell.angle_beta   90.00
_cell.angle_gamma   90.00
#
_symmetry.space_group_name_H-M   'P 1'
#
loop_
_entity.id
_entity.type
_entity.pdbx_description
1 polymer ?
#
loop_
_entity_poly.entity_id
_entity_poly.type
_entity_poly.pdbx_seq_one_letter_code
_entity_poly.pdbx_strand_id
1 'polypeptide(L)'
;GEFKWLGWYGHYLLVVAYDDASETFWVYDSWFGTSEVPMENATTDGRTLSYADADLQWRQFNRNYITLYRPEEAGLLVDIIGEDMDDAAMWQNSLSRTRSELQREPENAFLWFNLGTVYNALGQYEEAATAFDQARSIGLPWRMLWYQFGPYEAYYQTGRYEDIITLADVTLKDRPYFEEAYYYKGLALEALGDPAAARQNLEKAVNFNPIFQPAAEALATINE
;
A
#
# COMPACT_ATOMS: atom_id res chain seq x y z
N GLY A 1 -6.49 4.23 -23.55
CA GLY A 1 -5.96 5.33 -24.36
C GLY A 1 -4.55 5.67 -23.93
N GLU A 2 -3.93 6.62 -24.62
CA GLU A 2 -2.55 7.08 -24.42
C GLU A 2 -2.25 7.59 -22.99
N PHE A 3 -3.27 7.87 -22.17
CA PHE A 3 -3.09 8.39 -20.81
C PHE A 3 -3.51 7.43 -19.70
N LYS A 4 -3.86 6.17 -20.00
CA LYS A 4 -4.41 5.23 -19.00
C LYS A 4 -3.45 4.93 -17.84
N TRP A 5 -2.13 4.96 -18.08
CA TRP A 5 -1.12 4.78 -17.03
C TRP A 5 -0.97 6.01 -16.13
N LEU A 6 -1.47 7.19 -16.53
CA LEU A 6 -1.42 8.41 -15.74
C LEU A 6 -2.40 8.39 -14.57
N GLY A 7 -3.40 7.50 -14.58
CA GLY A 7 -4.30 7.25 -13.46
C GLY A 7 -3.61 6.81 -12.16
N TRP A 8 -2.31 6.52 -12.23
CA TRP A 8 -1.45 6.12 -11.12
C TRP A 8 -0.58 7.25 -10.58
N TYR A 9 -0.65 8.44 -11.17
CA TYR A 9 -0.02 9.63 -10.62
C TYR A 9 -0.98 10.21 -9.60
N GLY A 10 -0.60 10.20 -8.31
CA GLY A 10 -1.48 10.52 -7.19
C GLY A 10 -2.44 11.68 -7.45
N HIS A 11 -3.68 11.33 -7.77
CA HIS A 11 -4.80 12.23 -7.95
C HIS A 11 -6.03 11.61 -7.26
N TYR A 12 -7.03 12.45 -6.99
CA TYR A 12 -8.20 12.05 -6.21
C TYR A 12 -9.41 11.88 -7.12
N LEU A 13 -10.17 10.83 -6.85
CA LEU A 13 -11.50 10.60 -7.42
C LEU A 13 -12.52 10.83 -6.30
N LEU A 14 -13.30 11.88 -6.42
CA LEU A 14 -14.38 12.19 -5.50
C LEU A 14 -15.70 11.63 -6.05
N VAL A 15 -16.23 10.60 -5.41
CA VAL A 15 -17.58 10.09 -5.69
C VAL A 15 -18.61 11.09 -5.13
N VAL A 16 -19.56 11.51 -5.97
CA VAL A 16 -20.61 12.48 -5.60
C VAL A 16 -22.04 11.95 -5.75
N ALA A 17 -22.23 10.88 -6.51
CA ALA A 17 -23.51 10.17 -6.61
C ALA A 17 -23.26 8.73 -7.07
N TYR A 18 -24.27 7.88 -6.92
CA TYR A 18 -24.28 6.52 -7.42
C TYR A 18 -25.67 6.09 -7.89
N ASP A 19 -25.73 5.13 -8.80
CA ASP A 19 -26.97 4.48 -9.27
C ASP A 19 -26.73 2.97 -9.31
N ASP A 20 -27.40 2.25 -8.43
CA ASP A 20 -27.30 0.79 -8.34
C ASP A 20 -27.93 0.09 -9.54
N ALA A 21 -28.92 0.70 -10.20
CA ALA A 21 -29.55 0.10 -11.37
C ALA A 21 -28.61 0.03 -12.58
N SER A 22 -27.72 1.03 -12.70
CA SER A 22 -26.69 1.08 -13.73
C SER A 22 -25.29 0.75 -13.23
N GLU A 23 -25.13 0.38 -11.95
CA GLU A 23 -23.85 0.11 -11.28
C GLU A 23 -22.80 1.19 -11.56
N THR A 24 -23.19 2.45 -11.40
CA THR A 24 -22.38 3.61 -11.80
C THR A 24 -22.17 4.58 -10.65
N PHE A 25 -20.94 5.02 -10.46
CA PHE A 25 -20.59 6.21 -9.69
C PHE A 25 -20.46 7.42 -10.60
N TRP A 26 -20.92 8.57 -10.13
CA TRP A 26 -20.51 9.87 -10.67
C TRP A 26 -19.34 10.40 -9.86
N VAL A 27 -18.27 10.80 -10.55
CA VAL A 27 -17.01 11.19 -9.94
C VAL A 27 -16.47 12.50 -10.50
N TYR A 28 -15.76 13.24 -9.66
CA TYR A 28 -14.85 14.30 -10.07
C TYR A 28 -13.42 13.83 -9.92
N ASP A 29 -12.63 13.99 -10.99
CA ASP A 29 -11.22 13.66 -11.00
C ASP A 29 -10.39 14.94 -10.88
N SER A 30 -9.54 15.02 -9.85
CA SER A 30 -8.74 16.23 -9.59
C SER A 30 -7.70 16.52 -10.68
N TRP A 31 -7.40 15.55 -11.54
CA TRP A 31 -6.41 15.68 -12.60
C TRP A 31 -7.03 15.71 -13.98
N PHE A 32 -7.91 14.76 -14.27
CA PHE A 32 -8.56 14.63 -15.57
C PHE A 32 -9.83 15.49 -15.72
N GLY A 33 -10.29 16.14 -14.65
CA GLY A 33 -11.49 16.98 -14.68
C GLY A 33 -12.72 16.16 -15.08
N THR A 34 -13.37 16.58 -16.17
CA THR A 34 -14.52 15.91 -16.78
C THR A 34 -14.20 15.13 -18.07
N SER A 35 -12.92 14.97 -18.43
CA SER A 35 -12.50 14.37 -19.71
C SER A 35 -11.54 13.18 -19.54
N GLU A 36 -11.20 12.49 -20.64
CA GLU A 36 -10.12 11.47 -20.69
C GLU A 36 -8.72 12.10 -20.91
N VAL A 37 -8.65 13.42 -21.01
CA VAL A 37 -7.41 14.17 -21.24
C VAL A 37 -7.01 14.89 -19.95
N PRO A 38 -5.75 14.72 -19.48
CA PRO A 38 -5.25 15.45 -18.34
C PRO A 38 -5.50 16.95 -18.42
N MET A 39 -5.94 17.55 -17.31
CA MET A 39 -6.12 18.99 -17.15
C MET A 39 -7.17 19.63 -18.08
N GLU A 40 -8.08 18.84 -18.65
CA GLU A 40 -9.16 19.33 -19.53
C GLU A 40 -10.55 18.97 -19.00
N ASN A 41 -11.49 19.91 -19.13
CA ASN A 41 -12.91 19.65 -18.91
C ASN A 41 -13.61 19.58 -20.27
N ALA A 42 -14.08 18.39 -20.65
CA ALA A 42 -14.78 18.18 -21.91
C ALA A 42 -16.24 18.60 -21.84
N THR A 43 -16.86 18.47 -20.66
CA THR A 43 -18.28 18.76 -20.44
C THR A 43 -18.50 19.41 -19.05
N THR A 44 -19.68 19.97 -18.84
CA THR A 44 -20.16 20.36 -17.50
C THR A 44 -20.69 19.17 -16.70
N ASP A 45 -20.89 18.03 -17.37
CA ASP A 45 -21.37 16.80 -16.77
C ASP A 45 -20.21 16.09 -16.07
N GLY A 46 -20.47 15.47 -14.91
CA GLY A 46 -19.43 14.72 -14.18
C GLY A 46 -18.94 13.50 -14.97
N ARG A 47 -17.82 12.91 -14.54
CA ARG A 47 -17.38 11.62 -15.10
C ARG A 47 -18.17 10.51 -14.46
N THR A 48 -18.33 9.41 -15.18
CA THR A 48 -18.91 8.17 -14.64
C THR A 48 -17.82 7.12 -14.49
N LEU A 49 -17.92 6.32 -13.42
CA LEU A 49 -17.06 5.18 -13.15
C LEU A 49 -17.95 3.98 -12.81
N SER A 50 -17.80 2.87 -13.54
CA SER A 50 -18.57 1.67 -13.21
C SER A 50 -18.11 1.09 -11.87
N TYR A 51 -18.99 0.37 -11.16
CA TYR A 51 -18.61 -0.33 -9.92
C TYR A 51 -17.46 -1.33 -10.17
N ALA A 52 -17.48 -2.00 -11.31
CA ALA A 52 -16.42 -2.93 -11.71
C ALA A 52 -15.07 -2.23 -11.93
N ASP A 53 -15.06 -1.05 -12.58
CA ASP A 53 -13.82 -0.29 -12.77
C ASP A 53 -13.31 0.28 -11.44
N ALA A 54 -14.22 0.74 -10.57
CA ALA A 54 -13.87 1.19 -9.22
C ALA A 54 -13.21 0.07 -8.41
N ASP A 55 -13.81 -1.13 -8.39
CA ASP A 55 -13.24 -2.31 -7.72
C ASP A 55 -11.89 -2.70 -8.32
N LEU A 56 -11.76 -2.68 -9.65
CA LEU A 56 -10.51 -3.02 -10.33
C LEU A 56 -9.35 -2.10 -9.93
N GLN A 57 -9.61 -0.79 -9.75
CA GLN A 57 -8.59 0.15 -9.28
C GLN A 57 -8.34 -0.03 -7.78
N TRP A 58 -9.39 -0.13 -6.97
CA TRP A 58 -9.31 -0.22 -5.51
C TRP A 58 -8.65 -1.52 -5.03
N ARG A 59 -8.88 -2.63 -5.74
CA ARG A 59 -8.29 -3.95 -5.49
C ARG A 59 -6.76 -3.90 -5.46
N GLN A 60 -6.13 -3.03 -6.23
CA GLN A 60 -4.67 -2.95 -6.29
C GLN A 60 -4.04 -2.36 -5.02
N PHE A 61 -4.86 -1.78 -4.14
CA PHE A 61 -4.51 -1.28 -2.81
C PHE A 61 -5.16 -2.12 -1.72
N ASN A 62 -5.31 -3.43 -1.97
CA ASN A 62 -5.95 -4.38 -1.07
C ASN A 62 -7.38 -4.00 -0.62
N ARG A 63 -8.08 -3.17 -1.40
CA ARG A 63 -9.37 -2.56 -1.02
C ARG A 63 -9.33 -1.86 0.34
N ASN A 64 -8.20 -1.25 0.69
CA ASN A 64 -8.05 -0.50 1.94
C ASN A 64 -8.94 0.75 1.95
N TYR A 65 -9.57 1.06 3.08
CA TYR A 65 -10.39 2.25 3.27
C TYR A 65 -10.28 2.79 4.69
N ILE A 66 -10.69 4.05 4.85
CA ILE A 66 -10.90 4.71 6.14
C ILE A 66 -12.32 5.24 6.14
N THR A 67 -13.05 5.02 7.22
CA THR A 67 -14.42 5.54 7.37
C THR A 67 -14.41 6.81 8.21
N LEU A 68 -15.15 7.81 7.73
CA LEU A 68 -15.42 9.04 8.44
C LEU A 68 -16.92 9.09 8.69
N TYR A 69 -17.32 9.05 9.96
CA TYR A 69 -18.72 8.98 10.36
C TYR A 69 -18.91 9.79 11.64
N ARG A 70 -20.14 10.27 11.86
CA ARG A 70 -20.47 10.93 13.12
C ARG A 70 -20.67 9.86 14.20
N PRO A 71 -20.28 10.11 15.46
CA PRO A 71 -20.42 9.11 16.52
C PRO A 71 -21.82 8.50 16.64
N GLU A 72 -22.88 9.27 16.38
CA GLU A 72 -24.27 8.79 16.38
C GLU A 72 -24.61 7.81 15.23
N GLU A 73 -23.80 7.76 14.17
CA GLU A 73 -23.96 6.89 13.00
C GLU A 73 -23.15 5.58 13.11
N ALA A 74 -22.46 5.35 14.23
CA ALA A 74 -21.63 4.16 14.44
C ALA A 74 -22.39 2.84 14.19
N GLY A 75 -23.67 2.78 14.59
CA GLY A 75 -24.51 1.60 14.34
C GLY A 75 -24.73 1.32 12.86
N LEU A 76 -24.99 2.37 12.06
CA LEU A 76 -25.15 2.24 10.61
C LEU A 76 -23.84 1.77 9.96
N LEU A 77 -22.70 2.26 10.43
CA LEU A 77 -21.40 1.81 9.95
C LEU A 77 -21.19 0.31 10.18
N VAL A 78 -21.53 -0.18 11.38
CA VAL A 78 -21.45 -1.61 11.72
C VAL A 78 -22.38 -2.43 10.84
N ASP A 79 -23.58 -1.94 10.55
CA ASP A 79 -24.53 -2.63 9.67
C ASP A 79 -24.01 -2.71 8.21
N ILE A 80 -23.28 -1.70 7.74
CA ILE A 80 -22.70 -1.67 6.39
C ILE A 80 -21.45 -2.55 6.29
N ILE A 81 -20.50 -2.41 7.22
CA ILE A 81 -19.22 -3.13 7.18
C ILE A 81 -19.40 -4.59 7.63
N GLY A 82 -20.29 -4.85 8.57
CA GLY A 82 -20.59 -6.18 9.06
C GLY A 82 -19.41 -6.82 9.81
N GLU A 83 -19.12 -8.08 9.48
CA GLU A 83 -18.08 -8.87 10.16
C GLU A 83 -16.66 -8.32 9.96
N ASP A 84 -16.42 -7.56 8.89
CA ASP A 84 -15.12 -6.93 8.63
C ASP A 84 -14.81 -5.79 9.64
N MET A 85 -15.72 -5.49 10.58
CA MET A 85 -15.43 -4.65 11.75
C MET A 85 -14.47 -5.32 12.75
N ASP A 86 -14.35 -6.65 12.71
CA ASP A 86 -13.35 -7.40 13.45
C ASP A 86 -12.10 -7.61 12.57
N ASP A 87 -10.95 -7.12 13.01
CA ASP A 87 -9.72 -7.17 12.22
C ASP A 87 -9.34 -8.60 11.83
N ALA A 88 -9.53 -9.58 12.72
CA ALA A 88 -9.19 -10.97 12.42
C ALA A 88 -10.11 -11.55 11.35
N ALA A 89 -11.42 -11.32 11.45
CA ALA A 89 -12.37 -11.70 10.41
C ALA A 89 -12.06 -11.02 9.07
N MET A 90 -11.80 -9.71 9.09
CA MET A 90 -11.46 -8.92 7.90
C MET A 90 -10.22 -9.45 7.19
N TRP A 91 -9.12 -9.72 7.92
CA TRP A 91 -7.91 -10.25 7.31
C TRP A 91 -8.09 -11.68 6.76
N GLN A 92 -8.89 -12.53 7.43
CA GLN A 92 -9.21 -13.86 6.91
C GLN A 92 -10.09 -13.80 5.65
N ASN A 93 -11.07 -12.90 5.63
CA ASN A 93 -11.91 -12.64 4.46
C ASN A 93 -11.08 -12.11 3.29
N SER A 94 -10.16 -11.18 3.56
CA SER A 94 -9.22 -10.66 2.56
C SER A 94 -8.28 -11.76 2.03
N LEU A 95 -7.80 -12.66 2.89
CA LEU A 95 -6.98 -13.81 2.49
C LEU A 95 -7.75 -14.73 1.53
N SER A 96 -8.99 -15.09 1.89
CA SER A 96 -9.86 -15.94 1.08
C SER A 96 -10.13 -15.32 -0.29
N ARG A 97 -10.50 -14.03 -0.31
CA ARG A 97 -10.75 -13.26 -1.53
C ARG A 97 -9.53 -13.20 -2.43
N THR A 98 -8.38 -12.80 -1.88
CA THR A 98 -7.13 -12.65 -2.63
C THR A 98 -6.66 -13.98 -3.21
N ARG A 99 -6.76 -15.09 -2.46
CA ARG A 99 -6.45 -16.43 -2.96
C ARG A 99 -7.39 -16.85 -4.09
N SER A 100 -8.68 -16.58 -3.99
CA SER A 100 -9.65 -16.85 -5.07
C SER A 100 -9.39 -16.02 -6.33
N GLU A 101 -8.96 -14.77 -6.18
CA GLU A 101 -8.56 -13.91 -7.31
C GLU A 101 -7.27 -14.42 -7.97
N LEU A 102 -6.27 -14.83 -7.19
CA LEU A 102 -5.03 -15.42 -7.70
C LEU A 102 -5.24 -16.74 -8.44
N GLN A 103 -6.24 -17.55 -8.07
CA GLN A 103 -6.60 -18.74 -8.85
C GLN A 103 -7.03 -18.40 -10.28
N ARG A 104 -7.62 -17.21 -10.49
CA ARG A 104 -8.08 -16.73 -11.81
C ARG A 104 -7.01 -15.93 -12.54
N GLU A 105 -6.20 -15.19 -11.79
CA GLU A 105 -5.17 -14.28 -12.30
C GLU A 105 -3.80 -14.56 -11.63
N PRO A 106 -3.18 -15.73 -11.87
CA PRO A 106 -1.97 -16.15 -11.16
C PRO A 106 -0.74 -15.28 -11.48
N GLU A 107 -0.75 -14.57 -12.60
CA GLU A 107 0.33 -13.67 -13.03
C GLU A 107 0.04 -12.20 -12.70
N ASN A 108 -0.87 -11.93 -11.76
CA ASN A 108 -1.19 -10.56 -11.33
C ASN A 108 -0.29 -10.14 -10.16
N ALA A 109 0.71 -9.29 -10.44
CA ALA A 109 1.66 -8.82 -9.44
C ALA A 109 1.02 -8.10 -8.24
N PHE A 110 -0.06 -7.34 -8.45
CA PHE A 110 -0.75 -6.63 -7.37
C PHE A 110 -1.45 -7.59 -6.42
N LEU A 111 -2.05 -8.67 -6.93
CA LEU A 111 -2.68 -9.68 -6.09
C LEU A 111 -1.66 -10.43 -5.24
N TRP A 112 -0.47 -10.73 -5.78
CA TRP A 112 0.62 -11.28 -4.99
C TRP A 112 1.12 -10.32 -3.91
N PHE A 113 1.18 -9.02 -4.22
CA PHE A 113 1.55 -8.01 -3.23
C PHE A 113 0.49 -7.88 -2.12
N ASN A 114 -0.79 -7.88 -2.48
CA ASN A 114 -1.89 -7.90 -1.52
C ASN A 114 -1.83 -9.16 -0.65
N LEU A 115 -1.55 -10.32 -1.25
CA LEU A 115 -1.41 -11.57 -0.51
C LEU A 115 -0.29 -11.47 0.53
N GLY A 116 0.85 -10.87 0.16
CA GLY A 116 1.93 -10.59 1.11
C GLY A 116 1.50 -9.64 2.23
N THR A 117 0.75 -8.59 1.90
CA THR A 117 0.21 -7.64 2.88
C THR A 117 -0.73 -8.31 3.88
N VAL A 118 -1.63 -9.17 3.38
CA VAL A 118 -2.56 -9.94 4.23
C VAL A 118 -1.81 -10.93 5.12
N TYR A 119 -0.79 -11.61 4.61
CA TYR A 119 0.03 -12.51 5.41
C TYR A 119 0.81 -11.79 6.52
N ASN A 120 1.38 -10.60 6.25
CA ASN A 120 2.00 -9.78 7.29
C ASN A 120 1.01 -9.46 8.41
N ALA A 121 -0.20 -9.00 8.06
CA ALA A 121 -1.23 -8.66 9.04
C ALA A 121 -1.69 -9.86 9.88
N LEU A 122 -1.58 -11.07 9.33
CA LEU A 122 -1.85 -12.33 10.02
C LEU A 122 -0.62 -12.91 10.75
N GLY A 123 0.54 -12.23 10.71
CA GLY A 123 1.79 -12.67 11.33
C GLY A 123 2.49 -13.85 10.61
N GLN A 124 2.11 -14.13 9.36
CA GLN A 124 2.63 -15.22 8.54
C GLN A 124 3.78 -14.72 7.65
N TYR A 125 4.90 -14.34 8.26
CA TYR A 125 5.95 -13.56 7.60
C TYR A 125 6.71 -14.32 6.50
N GLU A 126 6.91 -15.64 6.63
CA GLU A 126 7.52 -16.47 5.60
C GLU A 126 6.66 -16.53 4.32
N GLU A 127 5.36 -16.75 4.47
CA GLU A 127 4.41 -16.71 3.35
C GLU A 127 4.33 -15.31 2.75
N ALA A 128 4.39 -14.26 3.59
CA ALA A 128 4.40 -12.88 3.13
C ALA A 128 5.63 -12.57 2.27
N ALA A 129 6.83 -12.92 2.75
CA ALA A 129 8.08 -12.73 2.02
C ALA A 129 8.05 -13.44 0.67
N THR A 130 7.50 -14.67 0.63
CA THR A 130 7.35 -15.44 -0.61
C THR A 130 6.39 -14.75 -1.59
N ALA A 131 5.25 -14.24 -1.09
CA ALA A 131 4.28 -13.54 -1.92
C ALA A 131 4.83 -12.22 -2.48
N PHE A 132 5.59 -11.46 -1.68
CA PHE A 132 6.26 -10.24 -2.14
C PHE A 132 7.34 -10.52 -3.19
N ASP A 133 8.11 -11.61 -3.04
CA ASP A 133 9.06 -12.04 -4.06
C ASP A 133 8.37 -12.41 -5.37
N GLN A 134 7.24 -13.11 -5.30
CA GLN A 134 6.45 -13.46 -6.48
C GLN A 134 5.91 -12.21 -7.19
N ALA A 135 5.37 -11.24 -6.43
CA ALA A 135 4.92 -9.96 -6.97
C ALA A 135 6.05 -9.23 -7.73
N ARG A 136 7.23 -9.18 -7.13
CA ARG A 136 8.43 -8.57 -7.73
C ARG A 136 8.89 -9.32 -8.97
N SER A 137 8.88 -10.66 -8.96
CA SER A 137 9.28 -11.50 -10.10
C SER A 137 8.36 -11.33 -11.31
N ILE A 138 7.06 -11.13 -11.09
CA ILE A 138 6.08 -10.88 -12.16
C ILE A 138 6.25 -9.48 -12.76
N GLY A 139 6.75 -8.53 -11.97
CA GLY A 139 7.03 -7.16 -12.41
C GLY A 139 6.14 -6.11 -11.76
N LEU A 140 5.88 -6.25 -10.45
CA LEU A 140 5.24 -5.18 -9.68
C LEU A 140 6.00 -3.85 -9.90
N PRO A 141 5.30 -2.74 -10.22
CA PRO A 141 5.96 -1.45 -10.43
C PRO A 141 6.76 -1.01 -9.20
N TRP A 142 8.03 -0.67 -9.38
CA TRP A 142 8.94 -0.27 -8.29
C TRP A 142 8.37 0.82 -7.37
N ARG A 143 7.62 1.77 -7.96
CA ARG A 143 6.96 2.87 -7.24
C ARG A 143 5.98 2.43 -6.15
N MET A 144 5.52 1.17 -6.13
CA MET A 144 4.68 0.66 -5.04
C MET A 144 5.39 0.79 -3.69
N LEU A 145 6.73 0.63 -3.67
CA LEU A 145 7.54 0.73 -2.47
C LEU A 145 7.75 2.17 -1.98
N TRP A 146 7.24 3.17 -2.69
CA TRP A 146 7.28 4.56 -2.24
C TRP A 146 6.25 4.84 -1.14
N TYR A 147 5.24 3.98 -0.99
CA TYR A 147 4.15 4.16 -0.04
C TYR A 147 3.63 2.84 0.56
N GLN A 148 4.22 1.69 0.21
CA GLN A 148 3.89 0.39 0.80
C GLN A 148 5.18 -0.33 1.22
N PHE A 149 5.32 -0.53 2.53
CA PHE A 149 6.57 -0.99 3.15
C PHE A 149 6.52 -2.44 3.66
N GLY A 150 5.40 -3.15 3.43
CA GLY A 150 5.18 -4.53 3.87
C GLY A 150 6.33 -5.51 3.58
N PRO A 151 6.99 -5.47 2.40
CA PRO A 151 8.15 -6.34 2.14
C PRO A 151 9.28 -6.19 3.15
N TYR A 152 9.56 -4.97 3.63
CA TYR A 152 10.62 -4.76 4.61
C TYR A 152 10.34 -5.46 5.93
N GLU A 153 9.10 -5.37 6.43
CA GLU A 153 8.68 -6.06 7.64
C GLU A 153 8.77 -7.58 7.46
N ALA A 154 8.25 -8.13 6.36
CA ALA A 154 8.29 -9.57 6.09
C ALA A 154 9.73 -10.09 6.06
N TYR A 155 10.62 -9.38 5.35
CA TYR A 155 12.03 -9.74 5.28
C TYR A 155 12.74 -9.59 6.62
N TYR A 156 12.36 -8.61 7.45
CA TYR A 156 13.00 -8.42 8.76
C TYR A 156 12.67 -9.57 9.70
N GLN A 157 11.37 -9.92 9.78
CA GLN A 157 10.88 -10.99 10.64
C GLN A 157 11.39 -12.37 10.22
N THR A 158 11.74 -12.54 8.94
CA THR A 158 12.30 -13.78 8.38
C THR A 158 13.84 -13.79 8.31
N GLY A 159 14.50 -12.77 8.86
CA GLY A 159 15.97 -12.69 8.91
C GLY A 159 16.65 -12.40 7.58
N ARG A 160 15.91 -11.95 6.56
CA ARG A 160 16.41 -11.60 5.22
C ARG A 160 16.93 -10.16 5.19
N TYR A 161 17.91 -9.87 6.04
CA TYR A 161 18.44 -8.52 6.26
C TYR A 161 19.16 -7.95 5.03
N GLU A 162 19.86 -8.79 4.26
CA GLU A 162 20.53 -8.38 3.02
C GLU A 162 19.51 -8.00 1.93
N ASP A 163 18.35 -8.65 1.89
CA ASP A 163 17.27 -8.29 0.96
C ASP A 163 16.67 -6.94 1.32
N ILE A 164 16.52 -6.62 2.61
CA ILE A 164 16.11 -5.28 3.08
C ILE A 164 17.10 -4.22 2.60
N ILE A 165 18.41 -4.44 2.82
CA ILE A 165 19.45 -3.48 2.43
C ILE A 165 19.40 -3.25 0.92
N THR A 166 19.29 -4.33 0.13
CA THR A 166 19.19 -4.25 -1.32
C THR A 166 17.94 -3.49 -1.76
N LEU A 167 16.79 -3.78 -1.15
CA LEU A 167 15.52 -3.12 -1.47
C LEU A 167 15.56 -1.63 -1.11
N ALA A 168 16.11 -1.28 0.05
CA ALA A 168 16.30 0.09 0.49
C ALA A 168 17.25 0.85 -0.44
N ASP A 169 18.37 0.24 -0.85
CA ASP A 169 19.34 0.89 -1.73
C ASP A 169 18.78 1.22 -3.10
N VAL A 170 18.01 0.30 -3.70
CA VAL A 170 17.32 0.59 -4.96
C VAL A 170 16.27 1.70 -4.76
N THR A 171 15.62 1.76 -3.59
CA THR A 171 14.52 2.71 -3.33
C THR A 171 15.10 4.12 -3.19
N LEU A 172 16.14 4.22 -2.39
CA LEU A 172 16.83 5.45 -2.03
C LEU A 172 17.70 6.01 -3.17
N LYS A 173 18.14 5.16 -4.11
CA LYS A 173 18.86 5.61 -5.31
C LYS A 173 18.02 6.55 -6.18
N ASP A 174 16.75 6.22 -6.38
CA ASP A 174 15.84 7.05 -7.18
C ASP A 174 15.23 8.19 -6.35
N ARG A 175 14.93 7.94 -5.08
CA ARG A 175 14.22 8.85 -4.18
C ARG A 175 14.88 8.85 -2.78
N PRO A 176 15.79 9.79 -2.50
CA PRO A 176 16.65 9.73 -1.30
C PRO A 176 15.98 10.27 -0.03
N TYR A 177 14.66 10.22 0.08
CA TYR A 177 13.90 10.92 1.12
C TYR A 177 12.83 10.07 1.83
N PHE A 178 12.83 8.75 1.62
CA PHE A 178 11.89 7.86 2.31
C PHE A 178 12.46 7.41 3.65
N GLU A 179 11.87 7.88 4.74
CA GLU A 179 12.29 7.57 6.10
C GLU A 179 12.15 6.08 6.43
N GLU A 180 11.14 5.38 5.91
CA GLU A 180 10.93 3.95 6.16
C GLU A 180 12.04 3.10 5.57
N ALA A 181 12.52 3.45 4.36
CA ALA A 181 13.64 2.74 3.74
C ALA A 181 14.94 2.91 4.55
N TYR A 182 15.19 4.11 5.07
CA TYR A 182 16.30 4.34 5.99
C TYR A 182 16.12 3.59 7.32
N TYR A 183 14.91 3.60 7.88
CA TYR A 183 14.57 2.91 9.11
C TYR A 183 14.82 1.41 9.02
N TYR A 184 14.21 0.72 8.06
CA TYR A 184 14.37 -0.71 7.88
C TYR A 184 15.81 -1.09 7.51
N LYS A 185 16.50 -0.28 6.70
CA LYS A 185 17.93 -0.48 6.45
C LYS A 185 18.76 -0.37 7.72
N GLY A 186 18.43 0.59 8.59
CA GLY A 186 19.05 0.74 9.91
C GLY A 186 18.88 -0.53 10.76
N LEU A 187 17.63 -1.02 10.89
CA LEU A 187 17.35 -2.25 11.64
C LEU A 187 18.07 -3.48 11.06
N ALA A 188 18.12 -3.62 9.74
CA ALA A 188 18.81 -4.72 9.08
C ALA A 188 20.33 -4.68 9.32
N LEU A 189 20.94 -3.49 9.27
CA LEU A 189 22.37 -3.31 9.55
C LEU A 189 22.71 -3.61 11.02
N GLU A 190 21.84 -3.22 11.96
CA GLU A 190 22.01 -3.55 13.36
C GLU A 190 21.96 -5.07 13.58
N ALA A 191 20.98 -5.75 12.96
CA ALA A 191 20.84 -7.21 13.03
C ALA A 191 22.05 -7.96 12.43
N LEU A 192 22.72 -7.36 11.44
CA LEU A 192 23.97 -7.88 10.84
C LEU A 192 25.24 -7.49 11.62
N GLY A 193 25.12 -6.76 12.73
CA GLY A 193 26.24 -6.40 13.60
C GLY A 193 27.01 -5.16 13.16
N ASP A 194 26.40 -4.25 12.38
CA ASP A 194 26.96 -2.94 12.03
C ASP A 194 26.15 -1.79 12.69
N PRO A 195 26.28 -1.60 14.02
CA PRO A 195 25.54 -0.56 14.75
C PRO A 195 25.91 0.85 14.31
N ALA A 196 27.14 1.05 13.81
CA ALA A 196 27.59 2.35 13.33
C ALA A 196 26.86 2.76 12.04
N ALA A 197 26.75 1.86 11.07
CA ALA A 197 25.98 2.12 9.86
C ALA A 197 24.47 2.16 10.15
N ALA A 198 23.99 1.34 11.09
CA ALA A 198 22.59 1.37 11.52
C ALA A 198 22.21 2.73 12.10
N ARG A 199 23.01 3.28 13.04
CA ARG A 199 22.82 4.62 13.60
C ARG A 199 22.73 5.68 12.51
N GLN A 200 23.65 5.69 11.55
CA GLN A 200 23.64 6.67 10.45
C GLN A 200 22.36 6.62 9.61
N ASN A 201 21.79 5.43 9.40
CA ASN A 201 20.55 5.30 8.64
C ASN A 201 19.35 5.75 9.49
N LEU A 202 19.29 5.39 10.77
CA LEU A 202 18.23 5.85 11.67
C LEU A 202 18.25 7.37 11.88
N GLU A 203 19.43 7.98 11.98
CA GLU A 203 19.58 9.44 12.00
C GLU A 203 19.03 10.09 10.74
N LYS A 204 19.24 9.48 9.56
CA LYS A 204 18.63 9.96 8.32
C LYS A 204 17.11 9.85 8.35
N ALA A 205 16.56 8.72 8.81
CA ALA A 205 15.12 8.54 8.94
C ALA A 205 14.49 9.64 9.83
N VAL A 206 15.08 9.89 11.01
CA VAL A 206 14.63 10.96 11.93
C VAL A 206 14.82 12.35 11.32
N ASN A 207 15.90 12.59 10.57
CA ASN A 207 16.11 13.88 9.90
C ASN A 207 15.07 14.16 8.81
N PHE A 208 14.63 13.15 8.06
CA PHE A 208 13.57 13.30 7.06
C PHE A 208 12.20 13.46 7.71
N ASN A 209 11.93 12.70 8.76
CA ASN A 209 10.68 12.78 9.50
C ASN A 209 10.93 12.77 11.02
N PRO A 210 11.05 13.96 11.66
CA PRO A 210 11.32 14.07 13.09
C PRO A 210 10.24 13.51 14.01
N ILE A 211 9.04 13.24 13.48
CA ILE A 211 7.93 12.63 14.23
C ILE A 211 7.74 11.15 13.90
N PHE A 212 8.64 10.54 13.12
CA PHE A 212 8.63 9.12 12.85
C PHE A 212 9.14 8.34 14.07
N GLN A 213 8.21 8.10 15.00
CA GLN A 213 8.49 7.52 16.31
C GLN A 213 9.27 6.19 16.27
N PRO A 214 8.96 5.23 15.37
CA PRO A 214 9.73 3.98 15.27
C PRO A 214 11.24 4.20 15.02
N ALA A 215 11.60 5.18 14.19
CA ALA A 215 13.00 5.48 13.92
C ALA A 215 13.70 6.15 15.10
N ALA A 216 12.99 7.06 15.80
CA ALA A 216 13.52 7.71 16.99
C ALA A 216 13.75 6.71 18.14
N GLU A 217 12.84 5.77 18.32
CA GLU A 217 12.95 4.69 19.32
C GLU A 217 14.13 3.76 19.00
N ALA A 218 14.23 3.28 17.75
CA ALA A 218 15.35 2.44 17.33
C ALA A 218 16.70 3.16 17.47
N LEU A 219 16.76 4.47 17.15
CA LEU A 219 17.99 5.26 17.29
C LEU A 219 18.43 5.38 18.75
N ALA A 220 17.47 5.47 19.68
CA ALA A 220 17.75 5.54 21.11
C ALA A 220 18.25 4.22 21.70
N THR A 221 17.94 3.08 21.09
CA THR A 221 18.35 1.75 21.56
C THR A 221 19.69 1.26 21.01
N ILE A 222 20.16 1.82 19.89
CA ILE A 222 21.49 1.48 19.37
C ILE A 222 22.57 1.89 20.37
N ASN A 223 23.31 0.89 20.86
CA ASN A 223 24.46 1.10 21.73
C ASN A 223 25.64 1.72 20.95
N GLU A 224 26.50 2.48 21.64
CA GLU A 224 27.79 2.98 21.10
C GLU A 224 28.78 1.83 20.80
#